data_AF-A0A6P8THV3-F1
#
_entry.id   AF-A0A6P8THV3-F1
#
_cell.length_a   1.000
_cell.length_b   1.000
_cell.length_c   1.000
_cell.angle_alpha   90.00
_cell.angle_beta   90.00
_cell.angle_gamma   90.00
#
_symmetry.space_group_name_H-M   'P 1'
#
loop_
_entity.id
_entity.type
_entity.pdbx_description
1 polymer ?
#
loop_
_entity_poly.entity_id
_entity_poly.type
_entity_poly.pdbx_seq_one_letter_code
_entity_poly.pdbx_strand_id
1 'polypeptide(L)'
;MTLGYIIPFTTRAKVIVQALWKKESEWDAPLPDELLPVWQAWERELPNLQKISLPRCYTSDVPDITSADLHIFSDASERAYGSVAYLRFEDDRGRVQVSFVMARSRVAPKKPLSIPRLELCAALTGAQLAKLLHTELTLSIHKTILWSDSTTVLHWIQSDSQQYKVFVGTRIAEIQELVGTYSWRYVPSEENPADDITRGKHLLDLAKPDRWTSGPTFLPADWPANPVVSSAHTEETRNTTFCGNIATAEPAAPDLTLFKSWSELLEVTYQSMHGAAAPRMTASSRLETQVVMLKSRDAPNIRPPKIIGRKWLKRPFRLFFALLEIALSL
;
A
#
# COMPACT_ATOMS: atom_id res chain seq x y z
N MET A 1 -8.52 20.91 -11.99
CA MET A 1 -8.32 19.45 -11.89
C MET A 1 -8.25 18.93 -13.32
N THR A 2 -7.16 18.28 -13.71
CA THR A 2 -7.04 17.77 -15.08
C THR A 2 -7.46 16.31 -15.15
N LEU A 3 -8.08 15.93 -16.27
CA LEU A 3 -8.62 14.58 -16.47
C LEU A 3 -7.51 13.54 -16.61
N GLY A 4 -6.26 13.95 -16.86
CA GLY A 4 -5.13 13.03 -16.90
C GLY A 4 -5.12 12.14 -18.15
N TYR A 5 -5.77 12.55 -19.23
CA TYR A 5 -5.83 11.73 -20.45
C TYR A 5 -4.46 11.51 -21.11
N ILE A 6 -3.58 12.51 -21.04
CA ILE A 6 -2.21 12.42 -21.58
C ILE A 6 -1.22 11.79 -20.59
N ILE A 7 -1.70 11.18 -19.50
CA ILE A 7 -0.85 10.55 -18.49
C ILE A 7 0.10 9.50 -19.07
N PRO A 8 -0.31 8.58 -19.96
CA PRO A 8 0.60 7.62 -20.58
C PRO A 8 1.80 8.30 -21.26
N PHE A 9 1.60 9.47 -21.87
CA PHE A 9 2.68 10.25 -22.48
C PHE A 9 3.54 10.96 -21.42
N THR A 10 2.93 11.62 -20.43
CA THR A 10 3.68 12.38 -19.41
C THR A 10 4.42 11.49 -18.42
N THR A 11 3.95 10.26 -18.17
CA THR A 11 4.65 9.29 -17.31
C THR A 11 6.05 8.98 -17.85
N ARG A 12 6.24 8.94 -19.18
CA ARG A 12 7.56 8.73 -19.80
C ARG A 12 8.54 9.84 -19.40
N ALA A 13 8.12 11.11 -19.46
CA ALA A 13 8.94 12.24 -18.99
C ALA A 13 9.21 12.17 -17.48
N LYS A 14 8.19 11.86 -16.68
CA LYS A 14 8.35 11.73 -15.22
C LYS A 14 9.39 10.67 -14.84
N VAL A 15 9.46 9.56 -15.58
CA VAL A 15 10.47 8.51 -15.38
C VAL A 15 11.88 9.01 -15.74
N ILE A 16 12.05 9.78 -16.82
CA ILE A 16 13.33 10.40 -17.18
C ILE A 16 13.80 11.34 -16.06
N VAL A 17 12.91 12.21 -15.57
CA VAL A 17 13.21 13.13 -14.46
C VAL A 17 13.59 12.36 -13.19
N GLN A 18 12.91 11.25 -12.88
CA GLN A 18 13.27 10.40 -11.76
C GLN A 18 14.67 9.79 -11.91
N ALA A 19 15.06 9.40 -13.12
CA ALA A 19 16.40 8.88 -13.41
C ALA A 19 17.48 9.94 -13.20
N LEU A 20 17.25 11.19 -13.61
CA LEU A 20 18.16 12.32 -13.33
C LEU A 20 18.35 12.53 -11.84
N TRP A 21 17.26 12.49 -11.07
CA TRP A 21 17.32 12.62 -9.62
C TRP A 21 18.01 11.46 -8.90
N LYS A 22 18.21 10.31 -9.53
CA LYS A 22 19.01 9.21 -9.00
C LYS A 22 20.51 9.42 -9.26
N LYS A 23 20.87 10.18 -10.30
CA LYS A 23 22.24 10.52 -10.66
C LYS A 23 22.78 11.76 -9.92
N GLU A 24 21.98 12.34 -9.02
CA GLU A 24 22.34 13.53 -8.22
C GLU A 24 22.85 14.72 -9.06
N SER A 25 22.38 14.83 -10.31
CA SER A 25 22.79 15.90 -11.21
C SER A 25 22.36 17.27 -10.69
N GLU A 26 23.25 18.24 -10.81
CA GLU A 26 22.92 19.65 -10.58
C GLU A 26 21.89 20.13 -11.61
N TRP A 27 21.14 21.17 -11.25
CA TRP A 27 20.01 21.64 -12.06
C TRP A 27 20.42 22.28 -13.39
N ASP A 28 21.62 22.85 -13.46
CA ASP A 28 22.24 23.43 -14.67
C ASP A 28 23.08 22.43 -15.46
N ALA A 29 23.29 21.22 -14.92
CA ALA A 29 24.13 20.25 -15.58
C ALA A 29 23.48 19.78 -16.89
N PRO A 30 24.27 19.56 -17.96
CA PRO A 30 23.75 18.97 -19.17
C PRO A 30 23.14 17.60 -18.88
N LEU A 31 22.09 17.25 -19.64
CA LEU A 31 21.49 15.92 -19.60
C LEU A 31 22.57 14.86 -19.88
N PRO A 32 22.67 13.78 -19.08
CA PRO A 32 23.57 12.68 -19.36
C PRO A 32 23.33 12.10 -20.76
N ASP A 33 24.39 11.70 -21.45
CA ASP A 33 24.34 11.19 -22.83
C ASP A 33 23.35 10.04 -23.03
N GLU A 34 23.10 9.25 -21.98
CA GLU A 34 22.12 8.16 -21.98
C GLU A 34 20.66 8.63 -22.00
N LEU A 35 20.35 9.77 -21.37
CA LEU A 35 18.99 10.28 -21.19
C LEU A 35 18.61 11.33 -22.23
N LEU A 36 19.60 12.07 -22.76
CA LEU A 36 19.40 13.05 -23.81
C LEU A 36 18.63 12.52 -25.03
N PRO A 37 18.99 11.38 -25.65
CA PRO A 37 18.26 10.90 -26.83
C PRO A 37 16.83 10.49 -26.50
N VAL A 38 16.58 9.95 -25.29
CA VAL A 38 15.24 9.56 -24.83
C VAL A 38 14.38 10.81 -24.59
N TRP A 39 14.96 11.86 -23.99
CA TRP A 39 14.30 13.14 -23.79
C TRP A 39 13.94 13.79 -25.12
N GLN A 40 14.89 13.91 -26.04
CA GLN A 40 14.65 14.51 -27.36
C GLN A 40 13.61 13.71 -28.16
N ALA A 41 13.60 12.38 -28.06
CA ALA A 41 12.58 11.56 -28.71
C ALA A 41 11.18 11.87 -28.17
N TRP A 42 11.03 12.01 -26.84
CA TRP A 42 9.77 12.40 -26.21
C TRP A 42 9.36 13.83 -26.59
N GLU A 43 10.29 14.79 -26.58
CA GLU A 43 10.05 16.19 -26.94
C GLU A 43 9.58 16.34 -28.39
N ARG A 44 10.17 15.58 -29.33
CA ARG A 44 9.78 15.56 -30.74
C ARG A 44 8.33 15.13 -30.97
N GLU A 45 7.68 14.49 -29.99
CA GLU A 45 6.28 14.12 -30.09
C GLU A 45 5.32 15.26 -29.73
N LEU A 46 5.77 16.28 -28.98
CA LEU A 46 4.92 17.39 -28.48
C LEU A 46 4.08 18.07 -29.57
N PRO A 47 4.56 18.29 -30.82
CA PRO A 47 3.73 18.85 -31.88
C PRO A 47 2.51 18.00 -32.25
N ASN A 48 2.47 16.72 -31.86
CA ASN A 48 1.31 15.85 -32.06
C ASN A 48 0.22 16.03 -30.98
N LEU A 49 0.46 16.82 -29.93
CA LEU A 49 -0.52 17.05 -28.86
C LEU A 49 -1.83 17.65 -29.42
N GLN A 50 -1.74 18.49 -30.45
CA GLN A 50 -2.90 19.06 -31.15
C GLN A 50 -3.80 18.02 -31.84
N LYS A 51 -3.33 16.78 -32.03
CA LYS A 51 -4.10 15.67 -32.61
C LYS A 51 -4.93 14.93 -31.57
N ILE A 52 -4.68 15.18 -30.27
CA ILE A 52 -5.45 14.61 -29.18
C ILE A 52 -6.77 15.37 -29.06
N SER A 53 -7.87 14.64 -29.22
CA SER A 53 -9.22 15.19 -29.04
C SER A 53 -10.00 14.30 -28.10
N LEU A 54 -10.62 14.92 -27.10
CA LEU A 54 -11.47 14.25 -26.13
C LEU A 54 -12.91 14.75 -26.25
N PRO A 55 -13.89 13.84 -26.41
CA PRO A 55 -15.30 14.20 -26.31
C PRO A 55 -15.58 14.84 -24.94
N ARG A 56 -16.22 16.02 -24.95
CA ARG A 56 -16.58 16.72 -23.69
C ARG A 56 -17.71 16.01 -22.96
N CYS A 57 -18.63 15.39 -23.69
CA CYS A 57 -19.75 14.65 -23.12
C CYS A 57 -19.39 13.18 -22.96
N TYR A 58 -19.69 12.60 -21.79
CA TYR A 58 -19.50 11.16 -21.55
C TYR A 58 -20.51 10.29 -22.30
N THR A 59 -21.66 10.85 -22.65
CA THR A 59 -22.72 10.18 -23.41
C THR A 59 -23.41 11.22 -24.29
N SER A 60 -23.61 10.89 -25.56
CA SER A 60 -24.24 11.79 -26.54
C SER A 60 -25.38 11.10 -27.30
N ASP A 61 -25.39 9.77 -27.35
CA ASP A 61 -26.18 8.98 -28.29
C ASP A 61 -27.13 7.98 -27.63
N VAL A 62 -27.28 8.04 -26.31
CA VAL A 62 -28.09 7.10 -25.54
C VAL A 62 -29.28 7.82 -24.89
N PRO A 63 -30.44 7.94 -25.59
CA PRO A 63 -31.69 8.20 -24.89
C PRO A 63 -31.93 7.05 -23.90
N ASP A 64 -32.55 7.35 -22.75
CA ASP A 64 -33.04 6.33 -21.80
C ASP A 64 -31.94 5.47 -21.14
N ILE A 65 -30.88 6.12 -20.62
CA ILE A 65 -29.85 5.47 -19.79
C ILE A 65 -30.50 4.82 -18.57
N THR A 66 -30.36 3.49 -18.45
CA THR A 66 -30.88 2.70 -17.34
C THR A 66 -29.88 2.56 -16.21
N SER A 67 -28.58 2.54 -16.54
CA SER A 67 -27.52 2.48 -15.53
C SER A 67 -26.24 3.19 -15.97
N ALA A 68 -25.52 3.71 -14.99
CA ALA A 68 -24.20 4.30 -15.14
C ALA A 68 -23.28 3.72 -14.08
N ASP A 69 -22.36 2.87 -14.51
CA ASP A 69 -21.41 2.17 -13.64
C ASP A 69 -20.01 2.79 -13.77
N LEU A 70 -19.35 2.98 -12.63
CA LEU A 70 -17.99 3.48 -12.56
C LEU A 70 -17.01 2.30 -12.49
N HIS A 71 -16.09 2.23 -13.45
CA HIS A 71 -15.06 1.20 -13.52
C HIS A 71 -13.67 1.81 -13.38
N ILE A 72 -12.89 1.34 -12.41
CA ILE A 72 -11.56 1.89 -12.12
C ILE A 72 -10.52 0.79 -12.18
N PHE A 73 -9.58 0.92 -13.10
CA PHE A 73 -8.50 -0.03 -13.31
C PHE A 73 -7.24 0.49 -12.65
N SER A 74 -6.51 -0.36 -11.96
CA SER A 74 -5.24 -0.02 -11.32
C SER A 74 -4.14 -0.93 -11.81
N ASP A 75 -2.94 -0.37 -11.95
CA ASP A 75 -1.74 -1.10 -12.33
C ASP A 75 -0.48 -0.46 -11.72
N ALA A 76 0.56 -1.29 -11.55
CA ALA A 76 1.86 -0.85 -11.08
C ALA A 76 3.03 -1.55 -11.79
N SER A 77 4.09 -0.77 -11.99
CA SER A 77 5.40 -1.25 -12.38
C SER A 77 6.46 -0.71 -11.42
N GLU A 78 7.70 -1.18 -11.56
CA GLU A 78 8.86 -0.63 -10.83
C GLU A 78 9.10 0.87 -11.05
N ARG A 79 8.55 1.43 -12.14
CA ARG A 79 8.80 2.81 -12.57
C ARG A 79 7.67 3.75 -12.16
N ALA A 80 6.44 3.30 -12.28
CA ALA A 80 5.25 4.09 -12.01
C ALA A 80 4.06 3.19 -11.67
N TYR A 81 3.09 3.75 -10.96
CA TYR A 81 1.82 3.11 -10.66
C TYR A 81 0.68 4.12 -10.81
N GLY A 82 -0.53 3.65 -11.06
CA GLY A 82 -1.66 4.53 -11.30
C GLY A 82 -2.97 3.81 -11.51
N SER A 83 -4.00 4.61 -11.80
CA SER A 83 -5.34 4.13 -12.06
C SER A 83 -6.04 4.96 -13.13
N VAL A 84 -6.94 4.34 -13.87
CA VAL A 84 -7.80 4.97 -14.89
C VAL A 84 -9.25 4.60 -14.65
N ALA A 85 -10.14 5.57 -14.79
CA ALA A 85 -11.57 5.45 -14.57
C ALA A 85 -12.36 5.61 -15.87
N TYR A 86 -13.36 4.76 -16.05
CA TYR A 86 -14.33 4.78 -17.14
C TYR A 86 -15.75 4.77 -16.60
N LEU A 87 -16.66 5.43 -17.30
CA LEU A 87 -18.10 5.24 -17.12
C LEU A 87 -18.60 4.25 -18.15
N ARG A 88 -19.35 3.25 -17.69
CA ARG A 88 -20.10 2.29 -18.50
C ARG A 88 -21.58 2.64 -18.40
N PHE A 89 -22.17 3.10 -19.50
CA PHE A 89 -23.59 3.38 -19.61
C PHE A 89 -24.29 2.21 -20.30
N GLU A 90 -25.44 1.82 -19.78
CA GLU A 90 -26.33 0.85 -20.40
C GLU A 90 -27.71 1.49 -20.61
N ASP A 91 -28.34 1.18 -21.74
CA ASP A 91 -29.68 1.66 -22.08
C ASP A 91 -30.77 0.59 -21.88
N ASP A 92 -32.01 0.95 -22.15
CA ASP A 92 -33.17 0.05 -22.05
C ASP A 92 -33.16 -1.12 -23.04
N ARG A 93 -32.32 -1.03 -24.09
CA ARG A 93 -32.11 -2.05 -25.13
C ARG A 93 -30.85 -2.89 -24.87
N GLY A 94 -30.14 -2.66 -23.77
CA GLY A 94 -28.89 -3.34 -23.42
C GLY A 94 -27.68 -2.90 -24.25
N ARG A 95 -27.75 -1.77 -24.96
CA ARG A 95 -26.57 -1.20 -25.64
C ARG A 95 -25.67 -0.54 -24.60
N VAL A 96 -24.38 -0.84 -24.70
CA VAL A 96 -23.38 -0.36 -23.76
C VAL A 96 -22.46 0.64 -24.44
N GLN A 97 -22.26 1.79 -23.78
CA GLN A 97 -21.25 2.78 -24.15
C GLN A 97 -20.25 2.96 -23.01
N VAL A 98 -18.96 2.99 -23.35
CA VAL A 98 -17.88 3.22 -22.40
C VAL A 98 -17.16 4.52 -22.74
N SER A 99 -16.90 5.33 -21.71
CA SER A 99 -16.25 6.63 -21.85
C SER A 99 -15.17 6.83 -20.80
N PHE A 100 -13.98 7.27 -21.23
CA PHE A 100 -12.92 7.71 -20.33
C PHE A 100 -13.40 8.86 -19.43
N VAL A 101 -13.02 8.83 -18.16
CA VAL A 101 -13.36 9.88 -17.19
C VAL A 101 -12.10 10.57 -16.71
N MET A 102 -11.23 9.83 -16.02
CA MET A 102 -10.06 10.40 -15.38
C MET A 102 -8.99 9.34 -15.16
N ALA A 103 -7.73 9.72 -15.28
CA ALA A 103 -6.60 8.91 -14.86
C ALA A 103 -5.72 9.65 -13.85
N ARG A 104 -4.98 8.88 -13.05
CA ARG A 104 -3.98 9.38 -12.11
C ARG A 104 -2.75 8.49 -12.15
N SER A 105 -1.57 9.10 -12.11
CA SER A 105 -0.30 8.37 -12.04
C SER A 105 0.65 8.98 -11.01
N ARG A 106 1.48 8.10 -10.44
CA ARG A 106 2.59 8.47 -9.56
C ARG A 106 3.83 7.70 -10.01
N VAL A 107 4.98 8.38 -9.94
CA VAL A 107 6.27 7.72 -10.11
C VAL A 107 6.54 6.86 -8.88
N ALA A 108 7.11 5.68 -9.08
CA ALA A 108 7.49 4.80 -7.99
C ALA A 108 8.45 5.52 -7.01
N PRO A 109 8.38 5.23 -5.70
CA PRO A 109 9.26 5.86 -4.73
C PRO A 109 10.73 5.55 -5.03
N LYS A 110 11.64 6.47 -4.66
CA LYS A 110 13.09 6.25 -4.79
C LYS A 110 13.57 5.05 -3.96
N LYS A 111 12.96 4.83 -2.79
CA LYS A 111 13.21 3.63 -1.98
C LYS A 111 12.47 2.47 -2.64
N PRO A 112 13.18 1.40 -3.02
CA PRO A 112 12.57 0.28 -3.73
C PRO A 112 11.50 -0.36 -2.85
N LEU A 113 10.36 -0.64 -3.48
CA LEU A 113 9.26 -1.43 -2.92
C LEU A 113 9.12 -2.68 -3.78
N SER A 114 8.63 -3.77 -3.18
CA SER A 114 8.26 -4.95 -3.95
C SER A 114 7.09 -4.66 -4.89
N ILE A 115 6.97 -5.41 -5.98
CA ILE A 115 5.87 -5.28 -6.94
C ILE A 115 4.49 -5.34 -6.24
N PRO A 116 4.19 -6.30 -5.35
CA PRO A 116 2.90 -6.34 -4.65
C PRO A 116 2.59 -5.07 -3.82
N ARG A 117 3.62 -4.44 -3.24
CA ARG A 117 3.44 -3.17 -2.50
C ARG A 117 3.15 -2.00 -3.43
N LEU A 118 3.72 -2.00 -4.64
CA LEU A 118 3.43 -0.99 -5.65
C LEU A 118 2.02 -1.18 -6.24
N GLU A 119 1.64 -2.42 -6.53
CA GLU A 119 0.28 -2.78 -6.97
C GLU A 119 -0.76 -2.36 -5.90
N LEU A 120 -0.47 -2.57 -4.61
CA LEU A 120 -1.33 -2.08 -3.53
C LEU A 120 -1.41 -0.54 -3.50
N CYS A 121 -0.34 0.16 -3.85
CA CYS A 121 -0.36 1.62 -3.98
C CYS A 121 -1.19 2.08 -5.20
N ALA A 122 -1.20 1.31 -6.28
CA ALA A 122 -2.09 1.53 -7.42
C ALA A 122 -3.55 1.36 -7.01
N ALA A 123 -3.87 0.26 -6.33
CA ALA A 123 -5.20 -0.01 -5.81
C ALA A 123 -5.71 1.10 -4.89
N LEU A 124 -4.85 1.61 -3.98
CA LEU A 124 -5.18 2.76 -3.15
C LEU A 124 -5.42 4.03 -3.98
N THR A 125 -4.62 4.26 -5.03
CA THR A 125 -4.84 5.38 -5.95
C THR A 125 -6.21 5.27 -6.64
N GLY A 126 -6.61 4.06 -7.01
CA GLY A 126 -7.93 3.76 -7.57
C GLY A 126 -9.06 4.01 -6.58
N ALA A 127 -8.91 3.59 -5.33
CA ALA A 127 -9.87 3.87 -4.25
C ALA A 127 -10.05 5.38 -4.00
N GLN A 128 -8.95 6.13 -3.94
CA GLN A 128 -8.99 7.59 -3.79
C GLN A 128 -9.63 8.26 -5.01
N LEU A 129 -9.38 7.74 -6.22
CA LEU A 129 -10.02 8.22 -7.45
C LEU A 129 -11.53 7.93 -7.44
N ALA A 130 -11.95 6.77 -6.96
CA ALA A 130 -13.37 6.43 -6.80
C ALA A 130 -14.07 7.45 -5.90
N LYS A 131 -13.51 7.70 -4.71
CA LYS A 131 -14.06 8.66 -3.75
C LYS A 131 -14.18 10.07 -4.33
N LEU A 132 -13.16 10.50 -5.07
CA LEU A 132 -13.16 11.78 -5.77
C LEU A 132 -14.30 11.84 -6.80
N LEU A 133 -14.40 10.85 -7.68
CA LEU A 133 -15.40 10.85 -8.74
C LEU A 133 -16.83 10.81 -8.19
N HIS A 134 -17.07 10.10 -7.10
CA HIS A 134 -18.35 10.15 -6.38
C HIS A 134 -18.67 11.52 -5.78
N THR A 135 -17.64 12.29 -5.42
CA THR A 135 -17.81 13.64 -4.84
C THR A 135 -18.04 14.69 -5.93
N GLU A 136 -17.35 14.55 -7.07
CA GLU A 136 -17.28 15.59 -8.11
C GLU A 136 -18.24 15.35 -9.27
N LEU A 137 -18.62 14.11 -9.58
CA LEU A 137 -19.58 13.82 -10.64
C LEU A 137 -21.00 14.08 -10.16
N THR A 138 -21.75 14.85 -10.94
CA THR A 138 -23.19 15.09 -10.71
C THR A 138 -24.07 13.94 -11.21
N LEU A 139 -23.48 12.93 -11.86
CA LEU A 139 -24.17 11.76 -12.38
C LEU A 139 -24.46 10.77 -11.25
N SER A 140 -25.63 10.16 -11.26
CA SER A 140 -25.96 9.06 -10.34
C SER A 140 -25.24 7.79 -10.75
N ILE A 141 -24.20 7.43 -10.00
CA ILE A 141 -23.44 6.20 -10.21
C ILE A 141 -24.17 5.05 -9.53
N HIS A 142 -24.57 4.06 -10.33
CA HIS A 142 -25.34 2.90 -9.88
C HIS A 142 -24.45 1.87 -9.18
N LYS A 143 -23.32 1.54 -9.80
CA LYS A 143 -22.33 0.62 -9.27
C LYS A 143 -20.92 1.16 -9.43
N THR A 144 -20.02 0.74 -8.54
CA THR A 144 -18.58 1.00 -8.68
C THR A 144 -17.80 -0.30 -8.58
N ILE A 145 -16.95 -0.54 -9.58
CA ILE A 145 -16.11 -1.73 -9.69
C ILE A 145 -14.66 -1.30 -9.82
N LEU A 146 -13.80 -1.81 -8.94
CA LEU A 146 -12.36 -1.61 -8.99
C LEU A 146 -11.69 -2.89 -9.51
N TRP A 147 -10.72 -2.71 -10.40
CA TRP A 147 -10.03 -3.78 -11.11
C TRP A 147 -8.54 -3.75 -10.79
N SER A 148 -7.99 -4.94 -10.57
CA SER A 148 -6.57 -5.19 -10.38
C SER A 148 -6.23 -6.51 -11.04
N ASP A 149 -5.09 -6.59 -11.70
CA ASP A 149 -4.52 -7.83 -12.24
C ASP A 149 -3.65 -8.58 -11.22
N SER A 150 -3.38 -7.97 -10.07
CA SER A 150 -2.72 -8.63 -8.95
C SER A 150 -3.69 -9.39 -8.05
N THR A 151 -3.66 -10.73 -8.14
CA THR A 151 -4.41 -11.61 -7.23
C THR A 151 -3.94 -11.48 -5.77
N THR A 152 -2.65 -11.18 -5.56
CA THR A 152 -2.09 -10.92 -4.23
C THR A 152 -2.75 -9.70 -3.59
N VAL A 153 -2.87 -8.60 -4.33
CA VAL A 153 -3.50 -7.37 -3.83
C VAL A 153 -5.00 -7.57 -3.61
N LEU A 154 -5.70 -8.27 -4.52
CA LEU A 154 -7.11 -8.59 -4.34
C LEU A 154 -7.35 -9.39 -3.05
N HIS A 155 -6.49 -10.37 -2.78
CA HIS A 155 -6.56 -11.15 -1.54
C HIS A 155 -6.29 -10.29 -0.30
N TRP A 156 -5.27 -9.43 -0.34
CA TRP A 156 -4.94 -8.50 0.75
C TRP A 156 -6.09 -7.56 1.08
N ILE A 157 -6.73 -6.97 0.07
CA ILE A 157 -7.85 -6.02 0.25
C ILE A 157 -9.07 -6.69 0.87
N GLN A 158 -9.28 -7.99 0.60
CA GLN A 158 -10.38 -8.77 1.18
C GLN A 158 -10.09 -9.30 2.59
N SER A 159 -8.84 -9.20 3.04
CA SER A 159 -8.39 -9.73 4.32
C SER A 159 -8.41 -8.66 5.43
N ASP A 160 -8.29 -9.08 6.69
CA ASP A 160 -8.19 -8.14 7.80
C ASP A 160 -6.82 -7.43 7.78
N SER A 161 -6.86 -6.10 7.64
CA SER A 161 -5.69 -5.22 7.63
C SER A 161 -4.72 -5.45 8.80
N GLN A 162 -5.23 -5.86 9.97
CA GLN A 162 -4.41 -6.05 11.18
C GLN A 162 -3.46 -7.24 11.08
N GLN A 163 -3.74 -8.18 10.18
CA GLN A 163 -2.90 -9.36 9.93
C GLN A 163 -1.60 -9.00 9.21
N TYR A 164 -1.49 -7.83 8.58
CA TYR A 164 -0.33 -7.45 7.77
C TYR A 164 0.58 -6.42 8.43
N LYS A 165 1.87 -6.44 8.04
CA LYS A 165 2.86 -5.43 8.41
C LYS A 165 2.35 -4.02 8.10
N VAL A 166 2.82 -3.04 8.87
CA VAL A 166 2.29 -1.66 8.90
C VAL A 166 2.08 -1.06 7.51
N PHE A 167 3.04 -1.20 6.58
CA PHE A 167 2.91 -0.62 5.24
C PHE A 167 1.68 -1.12 4.48
N VAL A 168 1.47 -2.44 4.51
CA VAL A 168 0.38 -3.14 3.81
C VAL A 168 -0.92 -2.94 4.58
N GLY A 169 -0.93 -3.21 5.88
CA GLY A 169 -2.12 -3.08 6.73
C GLY A 169 -2.73 -1.68 6.72
N THR A 170 -1.93 -0.61 6.83
CA THR A 170 -2.48 0.75 6.79
C THR A 170 -3.13 1.09 5.45
N ARG A 171 -2.58 0.60 4.33
CA ARG A 171 -3.15 0.84 3.00
C ARG A 171 -4.41 0.02 2.75
N ILE A 172 -4.45 -1.22 3.23
CA ILE A 172 -5.67 -2.04 3.19
C ILE A 172 -6.78 -1.34 3.98
N ALA A 173 -6.50 -0.89 5.20
CA ALA A 173 -7.47 -0.17 6.04
C ALA A 173 -7.99 1.10 5.34
N GLU A 174 -7.11 1.90 4.75
CA GLU A 174 -7.50 3.10 4.00
C GLU A 174 -8.36 2.76 2.76
N ILE A 175 -7.99 1.71 2.01
CA ILE A 175 -8.81 1.22 0.88
C ILE A 175 -10.21 0.82 1.38
N GLN A 176 -10.28 -0.02 2.41
CA GLN A 176 -11.55 -0.50 2.97
C GLN A 176 -12.42 0.64 3.49
N GLU A 177 -11.83 1.66 4.11
CA GLU A 177 -12.54 2.87 4.55
C GLU A 177 -13.07 3.71 3.37
N LEU A 178 -12.26 3.88 2.32
CA LEU A 178 -12.61 4.70 1.16
C LEU A 178 -13.70 4.07 0.29
N VAL A 179 -13.62 2.76 0.06
CA VAL A 179 -14.45 2.08 -0.93
C VAL A 179 -15.46 1.11 -0.34
N GLY A 180 -15.34 0.71 0.92
CA GLY A 180 -16.35 -0.06 1.66
C GLY A 180 -17.02 -1.17 0.85
N THR A 181 -18.24 -0.89 0.37
CA THR A 181 -19.13 -1.80 -0.38
C THR A 181 -18.79 -1.96 -1.87
N TYR A 182 -17.84 -1.21 -2.42
CA TYR A 182 -17.48 -1.30 -3.84
C TYR A 182 -16.89 -2.67 -4.16
N SER A 183 -17.16 -3.16 -5.38
CA SER A 183 -16.73 -4.50 -5.79
C SER A 183 -15.31 -4.47 -6.34
N TRP A 184 -14.43 -5.32 -5.80
CA TRP A 184 -13.11 -5.58 -6.38
C TRP A 184 -13.17 -6.81 -7.30
N ARG A 185 -12.58 -6.70 -8.50
CA ARG A 185 -12.52 -7.79 -9.49
C ARG A 185 -11.13 -7.93 -10.11
N TYR A 186 -10.86 -9.14 -10.57
CA TYR A 186 -9.68 -9.44 -11.36
C TYR A 186 -9.86 -9.00 -12.81
N VAL A 187 -8.78 -8.50 -13.42
CA VAL A 187 -8.66 -8.30 -14.87
C VAL A 187 -7.36 -8.95 -15.35
N PRO A 188 -7.33 -9.65 -16.49
CA PRO A 188 -6.07 -10.12 -17.07
C PRO A 188 -5.13 -8.95 -17.39
N SER A 189 -3.83 -9.08 -17.12
CA SER A 189 -2.85 -8.00 -17.31
C SER A 189 -2.86 -7.42 -18.74
N GLU A 190 -3.00 -8.27 -19.75
CA GLU A 190 -3.06 -7.83 -21.16
C GLU A 190 -4.32 -7.03 -21.50
N GLU A 191 -5.40 -7.20 -20.73
CA GLU A 191 -6.65 -6.47 -20.89
C GLU A 191 -6.76 -5.27 -19.92
N ASN A 192 -5.76 -5.04 -19.07
CA ASN A 192 -5.76 -3.96 -18.09
C ASN A 192 -5.36 -2.63 -18.76
N PRO A 193 -6.27 -1.65 -18.93
CA PRO A 193 -5.93 -0.37 -19.54
C PRO A 193 -5.00 0.49 -18.65
N ALA A 194 -4.89 0.21 -17.36
CA ALA A 194 -3.99 0.94 -16.47
C ALA A 194 -2.50 0.64 -16.78
N ASP A 195 -2.20 -0.47 -17.48
CA ASP A 195 -0.86 -0.78 -18.00
C ASP A 195 -0.34 0.31 -18.96
N ASP A 196 -1.24 1.00 -19.68
CA ASP A 196 -0.85 2.14 -20.53
C ASP A 196 -0.28 3.31 -19.70
N ILE A 197 -0.67 3.44 -18.42
CA ILE A 197 -0.11 4.45 -17.51
C ILE A 197 1.34 4.11 -17.16
N THR A 198 1.60 2.84 -16.85
CA THR A 198 2.86 2.38 -16.27
C THR A 198 3.93 2.11 -17.33
N ARG A 199 3.53 1.57 -18.49
CA ARG A 199 4.38 1.43 -19.68
C ARG A 199 4.57 2.74 -20.43
N GLY A 200 3.53 3.57 -20.46
CA GLY A 200 3.46 4.80 -21.22
C GLY A 200 3.10 4.59 -22.69
N LYS A 201 2.65 5.66 -23.35
CA LYS A 201 2.27 5.66 -24.77
C LYS A 201 2.87 6.85 -25.53
N HIS A 202 2.97 6.71 -26.85
CA HIS A 202 3.28 7.81 -27.75
C HIS A 202 2.03 8.65 -28.03
N LEU A 203 2.21 9.95 -28.31
CA LEU A 203 1.08 10.84 -28.57
C LEU A 203 0.27 10.44 -29.81
N LEU A 204 0.94 9.89 -30.84
CA LEU A 204 0.25 9.43 -32.05
C LEU A 204 -0.60 8.18 -31.82
N ASP A 205 -0.26 7.36 -30.84
CA ASP A 205 -1.05 6.18 -30.49
C ASP A 205 -2.24 6.57 -29.61
N LEU A 206 -2.03 7.53 -28.68
CA LEU A 206 -3.13 8.14 -27.91
C LEU A 206 -4.13 8.91 -28.78
N ALA A 207 -3.71 9.41 -29.96
CA ALA A 207 -4.59 10.12 -30.88
C ALA A 207 -5.53 9.18 -31.65
N LYS A 208 -5.25 7.87 -31.66
CA LYS A 208 -6.08 6.88 -32.35
C LYS A 208 -7.11 6.31 -31.36
N PRO A 209 -8.32 5.97 -31.82
CA PRO A 209 -9.25 5.20 -31.01
C PRO A 209 -8.61 3.88 -30.56
N ASP A 210 -8.56 3.65 -29.26
CA ASP A 210 -7.90 2.51 -28.64
C ASP A 210 -8.53 2.15 -27.27
N ARG A 211 -7.96 1.14 -26.60
CA ARG A 211 -8.40 0.71 -25.26
C ARG A 211 -8.29 1.79 -24.18
N TRP A 212 -7.41 2.77 -24.35
CA TRP A 212 -7.24 3.87 -23.39
C TRP A 212 -8.40 4.85 -23.45
N THR A 213 -8.96 5.05 -24.66
CA THR A 213 -10.06 5.99 -24.87
C THR A 213 -11.41 5.34 -24.60
N SER A 214 -11.61 4.11 -25.06
CA SER A 214 -12.91 3.42 -25.02
C SER A 214 -13.00 2.33 -23.96
N GLY A 215 -11.96 2.15 -23.13
CA GLY A 215 -11.86 1.04 -22.20
C GLY A 215 -11.55 -0.31 -22.89
N PRO A 216 -11.36 -1.37 -22.10
CA PRO A 216 -11.05 -2.69 -22.64
C PRO A 216 -12.28 -3.32 -23.29
N THR A 217 -12.06 -4.17 -24.30
CA THR A 217 -13.11 -4.76 -25.15
C THR A 217 -14.12 -5.63 -24.38
N PHE A 218 -13.71 -6.21 -23.25
CA PHE A 218 -14.58 -7.04 -22.42
C PHE A 218 -15.58 -6.20 -21.60
N LEU A 219 -15.30 -4.91 -21.35
CA LEU A 219 -16.10 -4.07 -20.48
C LEU A 219 -17.56 -3.88 -20.95
N PRO A 220 -17.83 -3.68 -22.25
CA PRO A 220 -19.21 -3.69 -22.76
C PRO A 220 -19.82 -5.09 -22.91
N ALA A 221 -19.02 -6.15 -22.83
CA ALA A 221 -19.45 -7.53 -23.05
C ALA A 221 -19.32 -8.35 -21.75
N ASP A 222 -18.61 -9.48 -21.81
CA ASP A 222 -18.46 -10.41 -20.70
C ASP A 222 -17.25 -10.08 -19.85
N TRP A 223 -17.47 -9.93 -18.54
CA TRP A 223 -16.39 -9.61 -17.61
C TRP A 223 -15.60 -10.85 -17.19
N PRO A 224 -14.27 -10.75 -17.05
CA PRO A 224 -13.43 -11.88 -16.67
C PRO A 224 -13.84 -12.45 -15.31
N ALA A 225 -13.73 -13.77 -15.19
CA ALA A 225 -13.96 -14.49 -13.96
C ALA A 225 -12.86 -14.17 -12.93
N ASN A 226 -13.23 -14.15 -11.66
CA ASN A 226 -12.23 -14.05 -10.59
C ASN A 226 -11.47 -15.39 -10.49
N PRO A 227 -10.13 -15.38 -10.48
CA PRO A 227 -9.36 -16.60 -10.33
C PRO A 227 -9.58 -17.20 -8.94
N VAL A 228 -9.53 -18.53 -8.85
CA VAL A 228 -9.56 -19.23 -7.57
C VAL A 228 -8.22 -18.99 -6.88
N VAL A 229 -8.23 -18.14 -5.85
CA VAL A 229 -7.01 -17.79 -5.12
C VAL A 229 -6.63 -18.94 -4.20
N SER A 230 -5.51 -19.61 -4.47
CA SER A 230 -4.85 -20.45 -3.48
C SER A 230 -4.15 -19.55 -2.46
N SER A 231 -4.28 -19.84 -1.17
CA SER A 231 -3.78 -18.99 -0.08
C SER A 231 -2.29 -18.66 -0.29
N ALA A 232 -2.00 -17.41 -0.61
CA ALA A 232 -0.62 -16.94 -0.72
C ALA A 232 -0.04 -16.82 0.69
N HIS A 233 0.93 -17.67 1.03
CA HIS A 233 1.78 -17.46 2.20
C HIS A 233 2.65 -16.23 1.95
N THR A 234 2.18 -15.05 2.37
CA THR A 234 2.94 -13.81 2.18
C THR A 234 3.83 -13.51 3.37
N GLU A 235 5.10 -13.23 3.11
CA GLU A 235 6.07 -12.66 4.07
C GLU A 235 5.60 -11.33 4.71
N GLU A 236 4.49 -10.76 4.23
CA GLU A 236 3.89 -9.52 4.72
C GLU A 236 2.96 -9.69 5.92
N THR A 237 2.61 -10.93 6.29
CA THR A 237 1.82 -11.18 7.50
C THR A 237 2.65 -10.82 8.74
N ARG A 238 2.02 -10.26 9.78
CA ARG A 238 2.67 -10.01 11.06
C ARG A 238 3.01 -11.34 11.71
N ASN A 239 4.22 -11.45 12.24
CA ASN A 239 4.55 -12.55 13.14
C ASN A 239 3.69 -12.42 14.39
N THR A 240 2.88 -13.43 14.69
CA THR A 240 2.14 -13.52 15.94
C THR A 240 3.12 -13.88 17.06
N THR A 241 3.46 -12.90 17.90
CA THR A 241 4.20 -13.16 19.14
C THR A 241 3.21 -13.56 20.23
N PHE A 242 3.30 -14.80 20.72
CA PHE A 242 2.54 -15.22 21.90
C PHE A 242 3.11 -14.52 23.14
N CYS A 243 2.30 -13.68 23.77
CA CYS A 243 2.62 -13.06 25.07
C CYS A 243 1.82 -13.77 26.16
N GLY A 244 2.36 -14.88 26.68
CA GLY A 244 1.79 -15.57 27.83
C GLY A 244 2.34 -15.01 29.14
N ASN A 245 1.47 -14.76 30.12
CA ASN A 245 1.90 -14.51 31.49
C ASN A 245 2.22 -15.85 32.15
N ILE A 246 3.51 -16.11 32.42
CA ILE A 246 3.91 -17.21 33.29
C ILE A 246 3.91 -16.66 34.71
N ALA A 247 2.87 -16.96 35.48
CA ALA A 247 2.89 -16.76 36.91
C ALA A 247 3.64 -17.93 37.55
N THR A 248 4.92 -17.74 37.87
CA THR A 248 5.59 -18.63 38.81
C THR A 248 5.04 -18.31 40.20
N ALA A 249 4.31 -19.24 40.81
CA ALA A 249 4.01 -19.13 42.23
C ALA A 249 5.35 -19.08 42.97
N GLU A 250 5.68 -17.96 43.61
CA GLU A 250 6.77 -17.95 44.59
C GLU A 250 6.42 -19.03 45.63
N PRO A 251 7.31 -20.01 45.89
CA PRO A 251 7.06 -20.96 46.95
C PRO A 251 6.87 -20.15 48.23
N ALA A 252 5.68 -20.29 48.84
CA ALA A 252 5.35 -19.58 50.07
C ALA A 252 6.50 -19.77 51.07
N ALA A 253 7.02 -18.67 51.61
CA ALA A 253 8.10 -18.73 52.59
C ALA A 253 7.67 -19.69 53.71
N PRO A 254 8.49 -20.70 54.05
CA PRO A 254 8.10 -21.72 55.00
C PRO A 254 7.84 -21.06 56.37
N ASP A 255 6.75 -21.46 57.03
CA ASP A 255 6.35 -20.90 58.33
C ASP A 255 7.47 -21.13 59.36
N LEU A 256 8.10 -20.03 59.78
CA LEU A 256 9.28 -20.04 60.64
C LEU A 256 9.02 -20.64 62.02
N THR A 257 7.74 -20.72 62.44
CA THR A 257 7.35 -21.29 63.74
C THR A 257 7.46 -22.81 63.79
N LEU A 258 7.57 -23.48 62.63
CA LEU A 258 7.62 -24.92 62.52
C LEU A 258 9.04 -25.50 62.72
N PHE A 259 10.08 -24.67 62.74
CA PHE A 259 11.47 -25.13 62.76
C PHE A 259 12.15 -24.84 64.09
N LYS A 260 12.85 -25.84 64.63
CA LYS A 260 13.50 -25.75 65.96
C LYS A 260 14.96 -25.29 65.86
N SER A 261 15.52 -25.27 64.66
CA SER A 261 16.91 -24.83 64.44
C SER A 261 17.09 -24.13 63.08
N TRP A 262 18.06 -23.22 63.04
CA TRP A 262 18.43 -22.50 61.81
C TRP A 262 18.91 -23.43 60.68
N SER A 263 19.58 -24.54 61.03
CA SER A 263 20.02 -25.56 60.09
C SER A 263 18.86 -26.25 59.38
N GLU A 264 17.77 -26.52 60.11
CA GLU A 264 16.58 -27.21 59.59
C GLU A 264 15.82 -26.30 58.62
N LEU A 265 15.64 -25.03 58.99
CA LEU A 265 15.02 -24.02 58.14
C LEU A 265 15.79 -23.81 56.83
N LEU A 266 17.13 -23.74 56.89
CA LEU A 266 17.97 -23.60 55.70
C LEU A 266 17.86 -24.80 54.77
N GLU A 267 17.82 -26.02 55.31
CA GLU A 267 17.71 -27.24 54.51
C GLU A 267 16.37 -27.31 53.78
N VAL A 268 15.26 -27.00 54.45
CA VAL A 268 13.92 -27.00 53.82
C VAL A 268 13.81 -25.91 52.76
N THR A 269 14.40 -24.74 53.00
CA THR A 269 14.40 -23.64 52.02
C THR A 269 15.21 -24.03 50.79
N TYR A 270 16.38 -24.65 50.98
CA TYR A 270 17.21 -25.16 49.90
C TYR A 270 16.47 -26.23 49.07
N GLN A 271 15.78 -27.17 49.72
CA GLN A 271 14.98 -28.20 49.04
C GLN A 271 13.77 -27.61 48.31
N SER A 272 13.15 -26.55 48.82
CA SER A 272 12.06 -25.84 48.14
C SER A 272 12.57 -25.14 46.87
N MET A 273 13.75 -24.52 46.92
CA MET A 273 14.37 -23.83 45.79
C MET A 273 14.88 -24.78 44.69
N HIS A 274 15.41 -25.93 45.08
CA HIS A 274 16.12 -26.85 44.16
C HIS A 274 15.41 -28.20 43.93
N GLY A 275 14.27 -28.42 44.60
CA GLY A 275 13.48 -29.65 44.54
C GLY A 275 13.88 -30.70 45.59
N ALA A 276 12.94 -31.59 45.93
CA ALA A 276 13.12 -32.62 46.97
C ALA A 276 14.23 -33.66 46.66
N ALA A 277 14.71 -33.73 45.43
CA ALA A 277 15.81 -34.60 44.99
C ALA A 277 17.14 -33.84 44.84
N ALA A 278 17.26 -32.62 45.38
CA ALA A 278 18.45 -31.80 45.25
C ALA A 278 19.69 -32.46 45.88
N PRO A 279 20.88 -32.32 45.27
CA PRO A 279 22.13 -32.81 45.85
C PRO A 279 22.45 -32.11 47.17
N ARG A 280 23.25 -32.76 48.04
CA ARG A 280 23.61 -32.24 49.36
C ARG A 280 24.11 -30.79 49.30
N MET A 281 23.61 -29.96 50.21
CA MET A 281 23.90 -28.54 50.26
C MET A 281 25.42 -28.30 50.41
N THR A 282 26.00 -27.55 49.47
CA THR A 282 27.41 -27.14 49.48
C THR A 282 27.59 -25.82 50.21
N ALA A 283 28.82 -25.42 50.53
CA ALA A 283 29.09 -24.13 51.17
C ALA A 283 28.59 -22.93 50.32
N SER A 284 28.68 -23.04 48.99
CA SER A 284 28.19 -22.01 48.07
C SER A 284 26.67 -21.92 48.06
N SER A 285 25.99 -23.06 47.92
CA SER A 285 24.51 -23.08 47.88
C SER A 285 23.88 -22.71 49.22
N ARG A 286 24.58 -22.97 50.34
CA ARG A 286 24.17 -22.51 51.67
C ARG A 286 24.17 -20.98 51.79
N LEU A 287 25.17 -20.32 51.19
CA LEU A 287 25.26 -18.85 51.20
C LEU A 287 24.17 -18.23 50.33
N GLU A 288 23.91 -18.80 49.16
CA GLU A 288 22.81 -18.39 48.27
C GLU A 288 21.45 -18.52 48.96
N THR A 289 21.18 -19.64 49.62
CA THR A 289 19.93 -19.88 50.36
C THR A 289 19.74 -18.85 51.49
N GLN A 290 20.81 -18.48 52.20
CA GLN A 290 20.75 -17.43 53.23
C GLN A 290 20.43 -16.05 52.63
N VAL A 291 21.03 -15.70 51.49
CA VAL A 291 20.78 -14.44 50.80
C VAL A 291 19.34 -14.34 50.31
N VAL A 292 18.76 -15.43 49.81
CA VAL A 292 17.35 -15.48 49.39
C VAL A 292 16.41 -15.25 50.57
N MET A 293 16.68 -15.87 51.71
CA MET A 293 15.92 -15.65 52.95
C MET A 293 16.02 -14.23 53.49
N LEU A 294 17.15 -13.55 53.27
CA LEU A 294 17.32 -12.15 53.67
C LEU A 294 16.60 -11.19 52.71
N LYS A 295 16.60 -11.49 51.41
CA LYS A 295 15.94 -10.69 50.37
C LYS A 295 14.42 -10.77 50.39
N SER A 296 13.84 -11.91 50.79
CA SER A 296 12.40 -12.03 50.99
C SER A 296 11.87 -11.16 52.14
N ARG A 297 12.78 -10.57 52.94
CA ARG A 297 12.46 -9.71 54.07
C ARG A 297 12.41 -8.21 53.72
N ASP A 298 13.01 -7.78 52.61
CA ASP A 298 13.12 -6.35 52.23
C ASP A 298 12.97 -6.14 50.71
N ALA A 299 11.80 -5.67 50.24
CA ALA A 299 11.70 -4.96 48.94
C ALA A 299 10.40 -4.11 48.80
N PRO A 300 10.53 -2.80 48.49
CA PRO A 300 9.70 -2.21 47.43
C PRO A 300 10.48 -1.36 46.41
N ASN A 301 10.15 -1.60 45.13
CA ASN A 301 10.03 -0.68 43.97
C ASN A 301 11.12 0.37 43.66
N ILE A 302 11.76 0.28 42.48
CA ILE A 302 12.02 1.44 41.58
C ILE A 302 12.06 0.99 40.08
N ARG A 303 11.34 1.71 39.19
CA ARG A 303 11.46 1.67 37.71
C ARG A 303 12.33 2.83 37.17
N PRO A 304 13.02 2.70 36.02
CA PRO A 304 13.75 3.81 35.39
C PRO A 304 12.90 4.63 34.39
N PRO A 305 13.25 5.91 34.12
CA PRO A 305 12.51 6.79 33.22
C PRO A 305 12.98 6.77 31.75
N LYS A 306 12.11 7.32 30.88
CA LYS A 306 12.12 7.35 29.41
C LYS A 306 13.14 8.33 28.80
N ILE A 307 13.63 7.96 27.61
CA ILE A 307 14.43 8.76 26.66
C ILE A 307 13.50 9.66 25.81
N ILE A 308 13.86 10.93 25.63
CA ILE A 308 13.26 11.86 24.66
C ILE A 308 14.26 12.07 23.51
N GLY A 309 13.75 12.04 22.27
CA GLY A 309 14.53 12.32 21.07
C GLY A 309 13.91 13.40 20.17
N ARG A 310 14.76 13.79 19.20
CA ARG A 310 14.52 14.45 17.90
C ARG A 310 14.46 15.99 17.85
N LYS A 311 15.30 16.52 16.95
CA LYS A 311 15.03 17.70 16.11
C LYS A 311 15.40 17.36 14.65
N TRP A 312 14.53 17.73 13.71
CA TRP A 312 14.78 17.78 12.26
C TRP A 312 14.48 19.22 11.80
N LEU A 313 15.32 19.81 10.93
CA LEU A 313 15.05 21.09 10.30
C LEU A 313 15.20 21.00 8.76
N LYS A 314 14.04 21.22 8.12
CA LYS A 314 13.69 21.99 6.91
C LYS A 314 14.70 22.26 5.77
N ARG A 315 14.18 22.01 4.55
CA ARG A 315 14.58 22.55 3.22
C ARG A 315 14.11 24.01 3.01
N PRO A 316 14.48 24.63 1.86
CA PRO A 316 13.42 25.04 0.92
C PRO A 316 13.75 24.82 -0.57
N PHE A 317 12.72 24.46 -1.37
CA PHE A 317 12.70 24.40 -2.83
C PHE A 317 11.41 25.09 -3.30
N ARG A 318 11.51 26.24 -3.97
CA ARG A 318 10.36 26.96 -4.56
C ARG A 318 10.86 27.79 -5.73
N LEU A 319 10.85 27.24 -6.94
CA LEU A 319 10.79 27.99 -8.21
C LEU A 319 10.75 27.07 -9.44
N PHE A 320 11.21 25.83 -9.32
CA PHE A 320 11.05 24.80 -10.38
C PHE A 320 9.62 24.25 -10.50
N PHE A 321 8.80 24.39 -9.46
CA PHE A 321 7.40 23.93 -9.47
C PHE A 321 6.52 24.72 -10.46
N ALA A 322 6.86 25.96 -10.83
CA ALA A 322 6.00 26.77 -11.68
C ALA A 322 5.95 26.29 -13.14
N LEU A 323 7.03 25.70 -13.67
CA LEU A 323 7.04 25.14 -15.03
C LEU A 323 6.64 23.66 -15.05
N LEU A 324 6.92 22.92 -13.98
CA LEU A 324 6.48 21.53 -13.83
C LEU A 324 4.98 21.43 -13.50
N GLU A 325 4.38 22.38 -12.77
CA GLU A 325 2.92 22.41 -12.54
C GLU A 325 2.13 22.72 -13.80
N ILE A 326 2.68 23.49 -14.75
CA ILE A 326 1.98 23.75 -16.03
C ILE A 326 2.00 22.51 -16.93
N ALA A 327 3.05 21.68 -16.85
CA ALA A 327 3.12 20.40 -17.56
C ALA A 327 2.48 19.21 -16.82
N LEU A 328 2.30 19.29 -15.49
CA LEU A 328 1.70 18.26 -14.64
C LEU A 328 0.26 18.56 -14.20
N SER A 329 -0.25 19.77 -14.46
CA SER A 329 -1.66 20.13 -14.37
C SER A 329 -2.28 20.33 -15.77
N LEU A 330 -1.86 19.51 -16.74
CA LEU A 330 -2.56 19.25 -18.01
C LEU A 330 -2.93 17.76 -18.11
#